data_AF-A0AAD8M294-F1
#
_entry.id   AF-A0AAD8M294-F1
#
_cell.length_a   1.000
_cell.length_b   1.000
_cell.length_c   1.000
_cell.angle_alpha   90.00
_cell.angle_beta   90.00
_cell.angle_gamma   90.00
#
_symmetry.space_group_name_H-M   'P 1'
#
loop_
_entity.id
_entity.type
_entity.pdbx_description
1 polymer ?
#
loop_
_entity_poly.entity_id
_entity_poly.type
_entity_poly.pdbx_seq_one_letter_code
_entity_poly.pdbx_strand_id
1 'polypeptide(L)'
;MIDGCLIADCLMPDIFFPVTGESSEKRARTDNNLASDDIESDPARRKPINEYDPRRSDDIRRKYVQMGPCRPLSYVFPPTQCGENMRSFQISWFHNREWLEYSISKDSAFCFWCYLFGERRAEEQAFIKNGFKNWKKATEKFGEHAGKEGRIHNNARILYFGFIDQRQSVTRKLSLGNEVVGATYRMCLTTSVDVARLLLGL
;
A
#
# COMPACT_ATOMS: atom_id res chain seq x y z
N MET A 1 58.57 -47.72 -0.45
CA MET A 1 58.68 -46.82 -1.62
C MET A 1 57.24 -46.61 -2.09
N ILE A 2 56.52 -45.65 -1.49
CA ILE A 2 56.26 -44.26 -1.95
C ILE A 2 55.56 -44.29 -3.33
N ASP A 3 54.36 -43.76 -3.57
CA ASP A 3 53.64 -42.54 -3.12
C ASP A 3 52.11 -42.85 -2.93
N GLY A 4 51.22 -42.12 -2.25
CA GLY A 4 51.15 -40.72 -1.82
C GLY A 4 49.98 -40.00 -2.53
N CYS A 5 48.99 -39.48 -1.76
CA CYS A 5 47.99 -38.45 -2.15
C CYS A 5 46.92 -38.81 -3.20
N LEU A 6 45.68 -38.27 -3.26
CA LEU A 6 44.80 -37.42 -2.43
C LEU A 6 43.53 -37.20 -3.30
N ILE A 7 42.36 -37.03 -2.66
CA ILE A 7 41.17 -36.24 -3.11
C ILE A 7 40.12 -36.90 -4.04
N ALA A 8 38.88 -36.83 -3.52
CA ALA A 8 37.55 -36.72 -4.14
C ALA A 8 37.03 -37.81 -5.09
N ASP A 9 35.80 -38.27 -4.81
CA ASP A 9 34.67 -38.07 -5.71
C ASP A 9 33.34 -38.34 -4.97
N CYS A 10 32.86 -37.30 -4.30
CA CYS A 10 31.44 -37.20 -3.97
C CYS A 10 30.69 -36.88 -5.25
N LEU A 11 29.96 -37.85 -5.81
CA LEU A 11 28.93 -37.58 -6.80
C LEU A 11 27.79 -36.77 -6.16
N MET A 12 27.89 -35.46 -6.20
CA MET A 12 26.73 -34.58 -6.34
C MET A 12 26.44 -34.48 -7.84
N PRO A 13 25.23 -34.80 -8.33
CA PRO A 13 24.90 -34.48 -9.71
C PRO A 13 24.74 -32.95 -9.84
N ASP A 14 25.67 -32.34 -10.55
CA ASP A 14 25.57 -30.98 -11.07
C ASP A 14 24.33 -30.88 -11.97
N ILE A 15 23.29 -30.20 -11.49
CA ILE A 15 22.29 -29.62 -12.40
C ILE A 15 22.90 -28.31 -12.92
N PHE A 16 23.64 -28.45 -14.01
CA PHE A 16 24.04 -27.39 -14.92
C PHE A 16 22.80 -26.84 -15.65
N PHE A 17 22.44 -25.58 -15.41
CA PHE A 17 21.69 -24.77 -16.37
C PHE A 17 22.65 -23.71 -16.95
N PRO A 18 22.66 -23.50 -18.28
CA PRO A 18 23.65 -22.64 -18.92
C PRO A 18 23.38 -21.16 -18.62
N VAL A 19 24.40 -20.46 -18.12
CA VAL A 19 24.45 -18.99 -18.17
C VAL A 19 25.15 -18.60 -19.47
N THR A 20 24.38 -18.29 -20.51
CA THR A 20 24.87 -17.46 -21.60
C THR A 20 24.61 -16.00 -21.22
N GLY A 21 25.69 -15.29 -20.90
CA GLY A 21 25.67 -13.84 -20.81
C GLY A 21 25.74 -13.23 -22.20
N GLU A 22 24.75 -12.41 -22.55
CA GLU A 22 24.95 -11.24 -23.39
C GLU A 22 24.29 -10.03 -22.70
N SER A 23 25.02 -8.93 -22.77
CA SER A 23 24.85 -7.69 -22.02
C SER A 23 23.52 -6.97 -22.28
N SER A 24 22.87 -6.54 -21.20
CA SER A 24 22.46 -5.13 -21.10
C SER A 24 22.44 -4.71 -19.63
N GLU A 25 23.14 -3.61 -19.40
CA GLU A 25 23.43 -3.04 -18.10
C GLU A 25 22.18 -2.54 -17.36
N LYS A 26 22.28 -2.63 -16.03
CA LYS A 26 21.49 -1.90 -15.01
C LYS A 26 20.05 -2.35 -14.79
N ARG A 27 19.90 -3.54 -14.20
CA ARG A 27 18.86 -3.78 -13.19
C ARG A 27 19.46 -3.60 -11.80
N ALA A 28 19.88 -2.37 -11.51
CA ALA A 28 20.01 -1.97 -10.12
C ALA A 28 18.61 -2.13 -9.50
N ARG A 29 18.48 -3.08 -8.56
CA ARG A 29 17.46 -2.96 -7.51
C ARG A 29 17.77 -1.64 -6.82
N THR A 30 17.13 -0.57 -7.25
CA THR A 30 17.16 0.67 -6.49
C THR A 30 16.47 0.37 -5.19
N ASP A 31 17.23 0.53 -4.12
CA ASP A 31 16.79 0.35 -2.74
C ASP A 31 15.39 0.90 -2.50
N ASN A 32 14.65 0.20 -1.63
CA ASN A 32 13.37 0.57 -1.04
C ASN A 32 13.41 1.89 -0.24
N ASN A 33 14.31 2.82 -0.55
CA ASN A 33 14.33 4.17 -0.02
C ASN A 33 13.52 5.08 -0.95
N LEU A 34 12.20 4.85 -0.97
CA LEU A 34 11.30 5.98 -1.04
C LEU A 34 11.60 6.75 0.26
N ALA A 35 12.50 7.75 0.20
CA ALA A 35 12.90 8.52 1.37
C ALA A 35 11.64 8.80 2.20
N SER A 36 11.62 8.25 3.41
CA SER A 36 10.42 8.16 4.24
C SER A 36 9.85 9.53 4.60
N ASP A 37 10.56 10.60 4.25
CA ASP A 37 10.36 11.97 4.70
C ASP A 37 9.46 12.82 3.78
N ASP A 38 9.03 12.32 2.61
CA ASP A 38 8.26 13.10 1.62
C ASP A 38 6.74 12.80 1.55
N ILE A 39 6.20 11.90 2.40
CA ILE A 39 4.76 11.55 2.37
C ILE A 39 4.00 12.34 3.43
N GLU A 40 3.34 13.40 2.97
CA GLU A 40 2.48 14.24 3.80
C GLU A 40 1.17 13.53 4.19
N SER A 41 0.87 13.51 5.49
CA SER A 41 -0.32 12.85 6.03
C SER A 41 -1.56 13.73 5.95
N ASP A 42 -1.42 15.05 6.12
CA ASP A 42 -2.54 15.98 6.11
C ASP A 42 -3.13 16.12 4.70
N PRO A 43 -4.41 15.78 4.48
CA PRO A 43 -4.99 15.77 3.14
C PRO A 43 -4.97 17.13 2.43
N ALA A 44 -4.99 18.25 3.17
CA ALA A 44 -4.92 19.58 2.54
C ALA A 44 -3.52 19.93 2.03
N ARG A 45 -2.49 19.23 2.51
CA ARG A 45 -1.09 19.48 2.18
C ARG A 45 -0.53 18.46 1.20
N ARG A 46 -1.26 17.37 0.94
CA ARG A 46 -0.87 16.35 -0.02
C ARG A 46 -0.77 16.93 -1.42
N LYS A 47 0.40 16.67 -2.03
CA LYS A 47 0.58 16.74 -3.47
C LYS A 47 -0.39 15.76 -4.18
N PRO A 48 -1.05 16.16 -5.28
CA PRO A 48 -1.88 15.27 -6.10
C PRO A 48 -1.12 14.05 -6.64
N ILE A 49 -1.78 12.89 -6.73
CA ILE A 49 -1.15 11.63 -7.16
C ILE A 49 -0.52 11.74 -8.57
N ASN A 50 -1.14 12.49 -9.48
CA ASN A 50 -0.66 12.67 -10.85
C ASN A 50 0.56 13.59 -10.99
N GLU A 51 0.96 14.28 -9.93
CA GLU A 51 2.17 15.12 -9.91
C GLU A 51 3.40 14.31 -9.44
N TYR A 52 3.21 13.09 -8.94
CA TYR A 52 4.32 12.16 -8.69
C TYR A 52 4.80 11.54 -10.02
N ASP A 53 6.00 10.96 -10.00
CA ASP A 53 6.47 10.15 -11.13
C ASP A 53 5.42 9.05 -11.43
N PRO A 54 4.90 8.96 -12.68
CA PRO A 54 3.96 7.92 -13.08
C PRO A 54 4.40 6.51 -12.70
N ARG A 55 5.72 6.24 -12.75
CA ARG A 55 6.29 4.92 -12.40
C ARG A 55 6.19 4.59 -10.92
N ARG A 56 6.04 5.61 -10.06
CA ARG A 56 5.95 5.49 -8.59
C ARG A 56 4.53 5.69 -8.07
N SER A 57 3.56 6.00 -8.93
CA SER A 57 2.21 6.40 -8.49
C SER A 57 1.52 5.31 -7.67
N ASP A 58 1.68 4.04 -8.05
CA ASP A 58 1.08 2.92 -7.31
C ASP A 58 1.78 2.65 -5.98
N ASP A 59 3.09 2.86 -5.87
CA ASP A 59 3.81 2.74 -4.60
C ASP A 59 3.37 3.84 -3.63
N ILE A 60 3.18 5.07 -4.13
CA ILE A 60 2.62 6.18 -3.36
C ILE A 60 1.20 5.83 -2.88
N ARG A 61 0.33 5.33 -3.77
CA ARG A 61 -1.02 4.87 -3.38
C ARG A 61 -0.94 3.78 -2.31
N ARG A 62 -0.05 2.79 -2.44
CA ARG A 62 0.14 1.71 -1.45
C ARG A 62 0.55 2.27 -0.09
N LYS A 63 1.41 3.28 -0.06
CA LYS A 63 1.84 3.94 1.17
C LYS A 63 0.68 4.65 1.85
N TYR A 64 -0.12 5.43 1.11
CA TYR A 64 -1.33 6.05 1.66
C TYR A 64 -2.35 5.03 2.14
N VAL A 65 -2.60 3.96 1.38
CA VAL A 65 -3.49 2.86 1.79
C VAL A 65 -3.02 2.23 3.10
N GLN A 66 -1.71 2.06 3.28
CA GLN A 66 -1.13 1.52 4.52
C GLN A 66 -1.32 2.48 5.71
N MET A 67 -1.21 3.79 5.49
CA MET A 67 -1.45 4.79 6.52
C MET A 67 -2.93 4.95 6.85
N GLY A 68 -3.80 4.78 5.85
CA GLY A 68 -5.23 4.98 5.94
C GLY A 68 -5.65 6.45 5.86
N PRO A 69 -6.98 6.71 5.89
CA PRO A 69 -7.54 8.07 5.91
C PRO A 69 -7.14 8.83 7.18
N CYS A 70 -6.89 10.14 7.06
CA CYS A 70 -6.59 10.99 8.22
C CYS A 70 -7.84 11.18 9.11
N ARG A 71 -7.88 10.49 10.27
CA ARG A 71 -8.99 10.54 11.23
C ARG A 71 -8.51 10.85 12.65
N PRO A 72 -8.36 12.12 13.01
CA PRO A 72 -7.89 12.50 14.33
C PRO A 72 -9.04 12.40 15.34
N LEU A 73 -9.25 11.21 15.92
CA LEU A 73 -10.39 10.91 16.81
C LEU A 73 -10.33 11.64 18.16
N SER A 74 -9.13 11.99 18.64
CA SER A 74 -8.91 12.73 19.88
C SER A 74 -8.74 14.24 19.68
N TYR A 75 -8.90 14.74 18.45
CA TYR A 75 -8.72 16.15 18.15
C TYR A 75 -9.97 16.96 18.48
N VAL A 76 -9.76 18.15 19.05
CA VAL A 76 -10.83 19.11 19.33
C VAL A 76 -11.06 19.95 18.08
N PHE A 77 -12.12 19.65 17.35
CA PHE A 77 -12.46 20.35 16.11
C PHE A 77 -12.86 21.80 16.39
N PRO A 78 -12.18 22.79 15.80
CA PRO A 78 -12.46 24.19 16.08
C PRO A 78 -13.85 24.58 15.54
N PRO A 79 -14.59 25.42 16.28
CA PRO A 79 -15.86 25.94 15.80
C PRO A 79 -15.60 27.02 14.74
N THR A 80 -16.34 26.94 13.64
CA THR A 80 -16.35 27.92 12.55
C THR A 80 -17.76 28.51 12.42
N GLN A 81 -17.83 29.82 12.14
CA GLN A 81 -19.09 30.50 11.87
C GLN A 81 -19.78 29.90 10.64
N CYS A 82 -20.99 29.37 10.80
CA CYS A 82 -21.79 28.76 9.75
C CYS A 82 -23.19 29.38 9.72
N GLY A 83 -23.34 30.47 8.99
CA GLY A 83 -24.54 31.31 9.05
C GLY A 83 -24.58 32.04 10.39
N GLU A 84 -25.65 31.86 11.17
CA GLU A 84 -25.82 32.49 12.49
C GLU A 84 -25.19 31.68 13.64
N ASN A 85 -24.84 30.41 13.40
CA ASN A 85 -24.40 29.50 14.46
C ASN A 85 -22.94 29.11 14.30
N MET A 86 -22.25 28.93 15.43
CA MET A 86 -20.95 28.27 15.48
C MET A 86 -21.13 26.75 15.34
N ARG A 87 -20.42 26.16 14.39
CA ARG A 87 -20.47 24.72 14.14
C ARG A 87 -19.06 24.18 13.95
N SER A 88 -18.81 22.94 14.32
CA SER A 88 -17.54 22.25 14.11
C SER A 88 -17.76 20.91 13.43
N PHE A 89 -16.69 20.35 12.89
CA PHE A 89 -16.70 18.97 12.42
C PHE A 89 -17.09 18.01 13.55
N GLN A 90 -17.95 17.03 13.23
CA GLN A 90 -18.42 16.05 14.22
C GLN A 90 -17.75 14.70 13.98
N ILE A 91 -17.14 14.11 15.02
CA ILE A 91 -16.50 12.79 14.97
C ILE A 91 -17.46 11.71 14.46
N SER A 92 -18.74 11.82 14.82
CA SER A 92 -19.79 10.89 14.37
C SER A 92 -19.93 10.83 12.85
N TRP A 93 -19.49 11.85 12.10
CA TRP A 93 -19.50 11.81 10.65
C TRP A 93 -18.51 10.82 10.05
N PHE A 94 -17.48 10.38 10.78
CA PHE A 94 -16.63 9.28 10.34
C PHE A 94 -17.36 7.93 10.34
N HIS A 95 -18.40 7.79 11.16
CA HIS A 95 -19.16 6.54 11.24
C HIS A 95 -19.84 6.25 9.89
N ASN A 96 -19.67 5.01 9.39
CA ASN A 96 -20.15 4.56 8.08
C ASN A 96 -19.60 5.37 6.88
N ARG A 97 -18.51 6.15 7.06
CA ARG A 97 -17.86 6.92 6.00
C ARG A 97 -16.38 6.64 5.96
N GLU A 98 -16.02 5.42 5.54
CA GLU A 98 -14.64 4.94 5.43
C GLU A 98 -13.76 5.75 4.46
N TRP A 99 -14.36 6.59 3.63
CA TRP A 99 -13.67 7.52 2.73
C TRP A 99 -13.40 8.88 3.35
N LEU A 100 -14.11 9.26 4.41
CA LEU A 100 -14.06 10.60 4.97
C LEU A 100 -12.77 10.77 5.78
N GLU A 101 -12.04 11.84 5.49
CA GLU A 101 -10.85 12.27 6.20
C GLU A 101 -10.91 13.77 6.50
N TYR A 102 -10.12 14.21 7.49
CA TYR A 102 -10.11 15.59 7.95
C TYR A 102 -8.69 16.18 7.92
N SER A 103 -8.59 17.42 7.46
CA SER A 103 -7.37 18.22 7.54
C SER A 103 -7.41 19.09 8.78
N ILE A 104 -6.43 18.92 9.67
CA ILE A 104 -6.22 19.82 10.81
C ILE A 104 -5.78 21.19 10.31
N SER A 105 -4.84 21.24 9.35
CA SER A 105 -4.26 22.52 8.90
C SER A 105 -5.25 23.41 8.15
N LYS A 106 -6.28 22.83 7.52
CA LYS A 106 -7.31 23.60 6.79
C LYS A 106 -8.67 23.66 7.50
N ASP A 107 -8.84 22.88 8.57
CA ASP A 107 -10.14 22.65 9.21
C ASP A 107 -11.23 22.36 8.16
N SER A 108 -11.00 21.29 7.39
CA SER A 108 -11.83 20.92 6.24
C SER A 108 -11.87 19.40 6.05
N ALA A 109 -12.99 18.89 5.55
CA ALA A 109 -13.18 17.49 5.22
C ALA A 109 -12.78 17.20 3.77
N PHE A 110 -12.22 16.01 3.54
CA PHE A 110 -11.77 15.53 2.23
C PHE A 110 -12.21 14.08 2.02
N CYS A 111 -12.03 13.58 0.80
CA CYS A 111 -12.32 12.20 0.43
C CYS A 111 -11.06 11.44 0.04
N PHE A 112 -10.71 10.46 0.85
CA PHE A 112 -9.51 9.65 0.70
C PHE A 112 -9.50 8.85 -0.61
N TRP A 113 -10.61 8.19 -0.95
CA TRP A 113 -10.69 7.41 -2.19
C TRP A 113 -10.57 8.31 -3.42
N CYS A 114 -11.26 9.46 -3.42
CA CYS A 114 -11.17 10.44 -4.51
C CYS A 114 -9.79 11.08 -4.62
N TYR A 115 -9.08 11.28 -3.51
CA TYR A 115 -7.67 11.71 -3.56
C TYR A 115 -6.79 10.71 -4.31
N LEU A 116 -6.97 9.40 -4.04
CA LEU A 116 -6.14 8.34 -4.64
C LEU A 116 -6.47 8.04 -6.10
N PHE A 117 -7.75 8.10 -6.47
CA PHE A 117 -8.27 7.58 -7.74
C PHE A 117 -9.22 8.53 -8.49
N GLY A 118 -9.50 9.72 -7.93
CA GLY A 118 -10.40 10.69 -8.56
C GLY A 118 -9.78 11.41 -9.75
N GLU A 119 -10.60 11.71 -10.75
CA GLU A 119 -10.19 12.47 -11.92
C GLU A 119 -10.23 13.97 -11.66
N ARG A 120 -9.13 14.68 -11.94
CA ARG A 120 -9.00 16.12 -11.69
C ARG A 120 -9.91 17.01 -12.56
N ARG A 121 -10.46 16.49 -13.66
CA ARG A 121 -11.35 17.27 -14.55
C ARG A 121 -12.77 17.39 -14.00
N ALA A 122 -13.07 16.67 -12.91
CA ALA A 122 -14.40 16.67 -12.33
C ALA A 122 -14.70 17.96 -11.55
N GLU A 123 -15.97 18.34 -11.61
CA GLU A 123 -16.57 19.52 -10.99
C GLU A 123 -16.52 19.44 -9.44
N GLU A 124 -16.37 18.23 -8.87
CA GLU A 124 -16.28 17.97 -7.43
C GLU A 124 -14.89 18.21 -6.81
N GLN A 125 -14.32 19.40 -7.03
CA GLN A 125 -13.05 19.81 -6.40
C GLN A 125 -13.16 20.03 -4.88
N ALA A 126 -14.38 20.13 -4.35
CA ALA A 126 -14.64 20.42 -2.95
C ALA A 126 -14.03 19.36 -2.01
N PHE A 127 -14.18 18.06 -2.31
CA PHE A 127 -13.66 16.99 -1.45
C PHE A 127 -12.23 16.54 -1.78
N ILE A 128 -11.64 17.04 -2.87
CA ILE A 128 -10.32 16.60 -3.35
C ILE A 128 -9.27 17.68 -3.16
N LYS A 129 -9.53 18.92 -3.59
CA LYS A 129 -8.55 20.01 -3.61
C LYS A 129 -8.85 21.08 -2.57
N ASN A 130 -10.10 21.53 -2.52
CA ASN A 130 -10.45 22.69 -1.72
C ASN A 130 -10.73 22.34 -0.27
N GLY A 131 -11.23 21.15 0.01
CA GLY A 131 -11.76 20.79 1.32
C GLY A 131 -13.18 21.32 1.50
N PHE A 132 -14.02 20.52 2.15
CA PHE A 132 -15.38 20.88 2.51
C PHE A 132 -15.41 21.41 3.94
N LYS A 133 -15.96 22.62 4.14
CA LYS A 133 -16.03 23.28 5.46
C LYS A 133 -17.43 23.76 5.86
N ASN A 134 -18.44 23.58 5.00
CA ASN A 134 -19.80 24.02 5.32
C ASN A 134 -20.51 23.04 6.26
N TRP A 135 -20.19 23.14 7.55
CA TRP A 135 -20.69 22.22 8.59
C TRP A 135 -22.21 22.20 8.73
N LYS A 136 -22.90 23.28 8.35
CA LYS A 136 -24.37 23.34 8.32
C LYS A 136 -24.97 22.34 7.32
N LYS A 137 -24.28 22.09 6.20
CA LYS A 137 -24.72 21.19 5.13
C LYS A 137 -23.93 19.88 5.06
N ALA A 138 -23.14 19.56 6.08
CA ALA A 138 -22.21 18.43 6.04
C ALA A 138 -22.91 17.11 5.71
N THR A 139 -23.95 16.73 6.46
CA THR A 139 -24.65 15.46 6.27
C THR A 139 -25.28 15.33 4.88
N GLU A 140 -25.93 16.39 4.39
CA GLU A 140 -26.50 16.49 3.04
C GLU A 140 -25.40 16.28 1.99
N LYS A 141 -24.33 17.09 2.05
CA LYS A 141 -23.27 17.10 1.05
C LYS A 141 -22.42 15.82 1.06
N PHE A 142 -22.22 15.21 2.23
CA PHE A 142 -21.58 13.90 2.33
C PHE A 142 -22.46 12.79 1.76
N GLY A 143 -23.79 12.91 1.92
CA GLY A 143 -24.78 12.00 1.35
C GLY A 143 -24.84 12.09 -0.17
N GLU A 144 -24.86 13.31 -0.73
CA GLU A 144 -24.82 13.54 -2.18
C GLU A 144 -23.50 13.03 -2.78
N HIS A 145 -22.36 13.39 -2.18
CA HIS A 145 -21.03 13.00 -2.66
C HIS A 145 -20.82 11.48 -2.69
N ALA A 146 -21.25 10.76 -1.65
CA ALA A 146 -21.12 9.30 -1.59
C ALA A 146 -22.37 8.55 -2.09
N GLY A 147 -23.36 9.29 -2.59
CA GLY A 147 -24.65 8.77 -3.03
C GLY A 147 -24.62 8.30 -4.48
N LYS A 148 -25.82 8.09 -5.04
CA LYS A 148 -25.99 7.63 -6.44
C LYS A 148 -25.44 8.63 -7.45
N GLU A 149 -25.53 9.93 -7.13
CA GLU A 149 -25.12 11.03 -8.02
C GLU A 149 -23.60 11.27 -7.97
N GLY A 150 -22.94 10.82 -6.90
CA GLY A 150 -21.48 10.88 -6.69
C GLY A 150 -20.69 9.92 -7.58
N ARG A 151 -20.78 10.07 -8.90
CA ARG A 151 -20.13 9.17 -9.88
C ARG A 151 -18.63 9.04 -9.66
N ILE A 152 -17.95 10.16 -9.39
CA ILE A 152 -16.51 10.20 -9.15
C ILE A 152 -16.14 9.42 -7.89
N HIS A 153 -16.90 9.63 -6.82
CA HIS A 153 -16.75 8.87 -5.58
C HIS A 153 -16.93 7.38 -5.79
N ASN A 154 -18.01 6.98 -6.47
CA ASN A 154 -18.32 5.58 -6.70
C ASN A 154 -17.27 4.89 -7.59
N ASN A 155 -16.78 5.57 -8.62
CA ASN A 155 -15.67 5.06 -9.43
C ASN A 155 -14.38 4.92 -8.61
N ALA A 156 -14.02 5.96 -7.86
CA ALA A 156 -12.84 5.93 -6.98
C ALA A 156 -12.94 4.83 -5.91
N ARG A 157 -14.13 4.58 -5.38
CA ARG A 157 -14.43 3.47 -4.45
C ARG A 157 -14.15 2.12 -5.11
N ILE A 158 -14.67 1.88 -6.32
CA ILE A 158 -14.46 0.61 -7.05
C ILE A 158 -12.96 0.38 -7.30
N LEU A 159 -12.27 1.41 -7.77
CA LEU A 159 -10.82 1.36 -8.01
C LEU A 159 -10.04 1.09 -6.72
N TYR A 160 -10.41 1.74 -5.61
CA TYR A 160 -9.81 1.51 -4.31
C TYR A 160 -9.94 0.05 -3.86
N PHE A 161 -11.16 -0.51 -3.92
CA PHE A 161 -11.39 -1.91 -3.51
C PHE A 161 -10.67 -2.91 -4.43
N GLY A 162 -10.64 -2.68 -5.74
CA GLY A 162 -9.87 -3.51 -6.66
C GLY A 162 -8.36 -3.44 -6.39
N PHE A 163 -7.85 -2.25 -6.07
CA PHE A 163 -6.44 -2.02 -5.76
C PHE A 163 -5.98 -2.77 -4.50
N ILE A 164 -6.79 -2.74 -3.44
CA ILE A 164 -6.45 -3.46 -2.20
C ILE A 164 -6.61 -4.97 -2.33
N ASP A 165 -7.58 -5.46 -3.11
CA ASP A 165 -7.77 -6.90 -3.36
C ASP A 165 -6.59 -7.49 -4.15
N GLN A 166 -6.15 -6.80 -5.21
CA GLN A 166 -4.97 -7.22 -5.97
C GLN A 166 -3.73 -7.34 -5.07
N ARG A 167 -3.55 -6.41 -4.13
CA ARG A 167 -2.46 -6.48 -3.14
C ARG A 167 -2.60 -7.71 -2.23
N GLN A 168 -3.80 -8.01 -1.75
CA GLN A 168 -4.03 -9.19 -0.90
C GLN A 168 -3.73 -10.48 -1.67
N SER A 169 -4.17 -10.56 -2.93
CA SER A 169 -3.91 -11.70 -3.81
C SER A 169 -2.41 -11.93 -4.03
N VAL A 170 -1.64 -10.87 -4.34
CA VAL A 170 -0.18 -10.96 -4.51
C VAL A 170 0.51 -11.36 -3.20
N THR A 171 0.13 -10.73 -2.08
CA THR A 171 0.72 -11.03 -0.77
C THR A 171 0.52 -12.50 -0.38
N ARG A 172 -0.68 -13.04 -0.63
CA ARG A 172 -1.01 -14.45 -0.37
C ARG A 172 -0.16 -15.40 -1.22
N LYS A 173 0.05 -15.09 -2.50
CA LYS A 173 0.91 -15.91 -3.38
C LYS A 173 2.35 -15.93 -2.90
N LEU A 174 2.87 -14.78 -2.44
CA LEU A 174 4.23 -14.68 -1.90
C LEU A 174 4.38 -15.45 -0.58
N SER A 175 3.43 -15.33 0.35
CA SER A 175 3.48 -16.08 1.61
C SER A 175 3.43 -17.58 1.39
N LEU A 176 2.54 -18.03 0.48
CA LEU A 176 2.44 -19.45 0.10
C LEU A 176 3.75 -19.96 -0.52
N GLY A 177 4.37 -19.18 -1.41
CA GLY A 177 5.66 -19.53 -2.00
C GLY A 177 6.76 -19.70 -0.94
N ASN A 178 6.84 -18.77 0.03
CA ASN A 178 7.83 -18.85 1.11
C ASN A 178 7.60 -20.07 2.01
N GLU A 179 6.35 -20.40 2.32
CA GLU A 179 6.01 -21.57 3.13
C GLU A 179 6.40 -22.87 2.42
N VAL A 180 6.08 -22.99 1.13
CA VAL A 180 6.44 -24.15 0.30
C VAL A 180 7.97 -24.31 0.23
N VAL A 181 8.70 -23.24 -0.08
CA VAL A 181 10.17 -23.29 -0.12
C VAL A 181 10.75 -23.69 1.24
N GLY A 182 10.24 -23.13 2.33
CA GLY A 182 10.66 -23.49 3.69
C GLY A 182 10.36 -24.94 4.05
N ALA A 183 9.20 -25.47 3.65
CA ALA A 183 8.83 -26.87 3.85
C ALA A 183 9.74 -27.83 3.07
N THR A 184 9.98 -27.54 1.79
CA THR A 184 10.87 -28.34 0.93
C THR A 184 12.29 -28.36 1.47
N TYR A 185 12.82 -27.20 1.88
CA TYR A 185 14.16 -27.12 2.48
C TYR A 185 14.29 -27.99 3.74
N ARG A 186 13.31 -27.92 4.66
CA ARG A 186 13.28 -28.77 5.87
C ARG A 186 13.23 -30.26 5.53
N MET A 187 12.45 -30.64 4.53
CA MET A 187 12.32 -32.02 4.09
C MET A 187 13.66 -32.56 3.56
N CYS A 188 14.32 -31.83 2.64
CA CYS A 188 15.61 -32.22 2.09
C CYS A 188 16.72 -32.29 3.16
N LEU A 189 16.71 -31.37 4.14
CA LEU A 189 17.67 -31.38 5.23
C LEU A 189 17.49 -32.62 6.11
N THR A 190 16.24 -32.93 6.47
CA THR A 190 15.91 -34.11 7.29
C THR A 190 16.36 -35.39 6.60
N THR A 191 16.03 -35.56 5.32
CA THR A 191 16.44 -36.75 4.57
C THR A 191 17.96 -36.86 4.45
N SER A 192 18.66 -35.75 4.21
CA SER A 192 20.13 -35.75 4.15
C SER A 192 20.77 -36.15 5.48
N VAL A 193 20.22 -35.67 6.60
CA VAL A 193 20.67 -36.03 7.95
C VAL A 193 20.41 -37.52 8.23
N ASP A 194 19.25 -38.05 7.84
CA ASP A 194 18.93 -39.46 8.05
C ASP A 194 19.83 -40.38 7.21
N VAL A 195 20.12 -40.01 5.97
CA VAL A 195 21.09 -40.73 5.13
C VAL A 195 22.49 -40.68 5.77
N ALA A 196 22.92 -39.52 6.25
CA ALA A 196 24.22 -39.40 6.93
C ALA A 196 24.31 -40.28 8.19
N ARG A 197 23.23 -40.37 8.99
CA ARG A 197 23.16 -41.27 10.15
C ARG A 197 23.31 -42.74 9.75
N LEU A 198 22.58 -43.17 8.72
CA LEU A 198 22.64 -44.54 8.19
C LEU A 198 24.06 -44.90 7.71
N LEU A 199 24.72 -43.98 7.00
CA LEU A 199 26.07 -44.22 6.47
C LEU A 199 27.15 -44.24 7.56
N LEU A 200 26.97 -43.46 8.62
CA LEU A 200 27.92 -43.38 9.74
C LEU A 200 27.64 -44.41 10.85
N GLY A 201 26.54 -45.18 10.75
CA GLY A 201 26.15 -46.20 11.73
C GLY A 201 25.74 -45.63 13.09
N LEU A 202 25.21 -44.40 13.12
CA LEU A 202 24.71 -43.72 14.32
C LEU A 202 23.23 -44.01 14.59
#